data_AF-A0A2U2P8Z5-F1
#
_entry.id   AF-A0A2U2P8Z5-F1
#
_cell.length_a   1.000
_cell.length_b   1.000
_cell.length_c   1.000
_cell.angle_alpha   90.00
_cell.angle_beta   90.00
_cell.angle_gamma   90.00
#
_symmetry.space_group_name_H-M   'P 1'
#
loop_
_entity.id
_entity.type
_entity.pdbx_description
1 polymer ?
#
loop_
_entity_poly.entity_id
_entity_poly.type
_entity_poly.pdbx_seq_one_letter_code
_entity_poly.pdbx_strand_id
1 'polypeptide(L)'
;MAFYNPSGSEAQLPTGVPRIPSPFAETRFEASPLNRVEEQGAPGSDWQIGQGHTVRQGYYSNSDASLSEGNGRWAKQYGVSIDASGNRSLKDEGSYGQNQLYVSETKDENWKEGDGKAGLLQEFKDKEGRVVLKRTWNRKADQSTEALSTYYVYDDFGNLCYVLPPKS
;
A
#
# COMPACT_ATOMS: atom_id res chain seq x y z
N MET A 1 34.16 -21.58 12.71
CA MET A 1 32.91 -21.77 11.94
C MET A 1 32.30 -23.10 12.31
N ALA A 2 31.36 -23.10 13.24
CA ALA A 2 30.49 -24.25 13.51
C ALA A 2 29.11 -23.65 13.79
N PHE A 3 28.49 -23.10 12.74
CA PHE A 3 27.29 -22.29 12.86
C PHE A 3 26.00 -23.11 12.98
N TYR A 4 26.01 -24.44 12.81
CA TYR A 4 24.75 -25.20 12.75
C TYR A 4 24.78 -26.65 13.27
N ASN A 5 25.61 -27.04 14.24
CA ASN A 5 25.35 -28.35 14.88
C ASN A 5 26.05 -28.62 16.24
N PRO A 6 25.39 -28.39 17.38
CA PRO A 6 25.70 -29.09 18.62
C PRO A 6 24.85 -30.36 18.74
N SER A 7 25.52 -31.52 18.83
CA SER A 7 24.89 -32.82 19.06
C SER A 7 24.06 -32.83 20.36
N GLY A 8 22.80 -33.23 20.27
CA GLY A 8 21.92 -33.44 21.44
C GLY A 8 21.06 -32.25 21.85
N SER A 9 20.94 -31.20 21.03
CA SER A 9 19.97 -30.13 21.29
C SER A 9 18.55 -30.56 20.91
N GLU A 10 17.57 -30.30 21.77
CA GLU A 10 16.13 -30.58 21.57
C GLU A 10 15.51 -29.85 20.34
N ALA A 11 16.34 -29.19 19.52
CA ALA A 11 15.98 -28.34 18.41
C ALA A 11 16.11 -29.01 17.02
N GLN A 12 16.37 -30.32 16.95
CA GLN A 12 16.45 -31.06 15.68
C GLN A 12 15.48 -32.24 15.63
N LEU A 13 14.87 -32.44 14.47
CA LEU A 13 14.20 -33.70 14.15
C LEU A 13 15.26 -34.80 13.92
N PRO A 14 14.91 -36.10 14.05
CA PRO A 14 15.81 -37.18 13.67
C PRO A 14 16.24 -36.98 12.20
N THR A 15 17.55 -37.00 11.91
CA THR A 15 18.24 -36.67 10.63
C THR A 15 18.84 -35.26 10.46
N GLY A 16 18.91 -34.44 11.52
CA GLY A 16 19.63 -33.17 11.46
C GLY A 16 18.88 -32.06 10.72
N VAL A 17 17.57 -32.24 10.54
CA VAL A 17 16.68 -31.19 10.06
C VAL A 17 16.42 -30.20 11.20
N PRO A 18 16.79 -28.92 11.05
CA PRO A 18 16.53 -27.91 12.07
C PRO A 18 15.02 -27.72 12.27
N ARG A 19 14.59 -27.65 13.53
CA ARG A 19 13.19 -27.38 13.86
C ARG A 19 12.90 -25.91 13.62
N ILE A 20 11.87 -25.62 12.81
CA ILE A 20 11.31 -24.28 12.64
C ILE A 20 10.09 -24.22 13.57
N PRO A 21 10.08 -23.37 14.62
CA PRO A 21 8.95 -23.30 15.56
C PRO A 21 7.65 -22.83 14.90
N SER A 22 7.74 -21.92 13.93
CA SER A 22 6.60 -21.34 13.23
C SER A 22 6.71 -21.53 11.70
N PRO A 23 6.51 -22.76 11.18
CA PRO A 23 6.64 -23.08 9.75
C PRO A 23 5.39 -22.72 8.94
N PHE A 24 4.62 -21.71 9.38
CA PHE A 24 3.34 -21.33 8.79
C PHE A 24 3.24 -19.82 8.63
N ALA A 25 2.36 -19.40 7.72
CA ALA A 25 1.94 -18.02 7.59
C ALA A 25 0.62 -17.82 8.35
N GLU A 26 0.45 -16.64 8.93
CA GLU A 26 -0.78 -16.25 9.64
C GLU A 26 -1.40 -15.04 8.95
N THR A 27 -2.73 -15.05 8.79
CA THR A 27 -3.49 -13.93 8.25
C THR A 27 -4.47 -13.46 9.31
N ARG A 28 -4.38 -12.19 9.70
CA ARG A 28 -5.36 -11.53 10.55
C ARG A 28 -6.27 -10.66 9.70
N PHE A 29 -7.58 -10.82 9.91
CA PHE A 29 -8.60 -10.03 9.26
C PHE A 29 -9.14 -8.95 10.20
N GLU A 30 -9.60 -7.83 9.66
CA GLU A 30 -10.33 -6.83 10.45
C GLU A 30 -11.65 -7.42 10.97
N ALA A 31 -12.13 -6.90 12.11
CA ALA A 31 -13.40 -7.33 12.73
C ALA A 31 -14.64 -6.78 11.99
N SER A 32 -14.64 -6.83 10.66
CA SER A 32 -15.76 -6.41 9.82
C SER A 32 -16.34 -7.61 9.07
N PRO A 33 -17.63 -7.57 8.69
CA PRO A 33 -18.24 -8.63 7.87
C PRO A 33 -17.58 -8.82 6.50
N LEU A 34 -16.75 -7.87 6.06
CA LEU A 34 -16.09 -7.93 4.76
C LEU A 34 -14.85 -8.83 4.74
N ASN A 35 -14.39 -9.32 5.91
CA ASN A 35 -13.22 -10.20 6.04
C ASN A 35 -12.01 -9.68 5.25
N ARG A 36 -11.68 -8.39 5.40
CA ARG A 36 -10.52 -7.79 4.73
C ARG A 36 -9.25 -8.05 5.55
N VAL A 37 -8.15 -8.31 4.86
CA VAL A 37 -6.86 -8.60 5.50
C VAL A 37 -6.36 -7.34 6.19
N GLU A 38 -6.04 -7.43 7.47
CA GLU A 38 -5.43 -6.34 8.24
C GLU A 38 -3.92 -6.54 8.37
N GLU A 39 -3.48 -7.79 8.61
CA GLU A 39 -2.08 -8.11 8.81
C GLU A 39 -1.76 -9.51 8.27
N GLN A 40 -0.62 -9.66 7.61
CA GLN A 40 -0.14 -10.91 7.04
C GLN A 40 1.28 -11.18 7.53
N GLY A 41 1.43 -12.28 8.28
CA GLY A 41 2.72 -12.85 8.64
C GLY A 41 3.22 -13.86 7.62
N ALA A 42 4.48 -14.25 7.75
CA ALA A 42 5.15 -15.24 6.90
C ALA A 42 5.82 -16.33 7.77
N PRO A 43 6.25 -17.47 7.19
CA PRO A 43 6.95 -18.50 7.94
C PRO A 43 8.23 -18.00 8.62
N GLY A 44 8.46 -18.46 9.85
CA GLY A 44 9.57 -18.06 10.71
C GLY A 44 9.08 -17.28 11.93
N SER A 45 9.75 -17.47 13.07
CA SER A 45 9.33 -16.86 14.34
C SER A 45 9.25 -15.33 14.26
N ASP A 46 10.23 -14.68 13.63
CA ASP A 46 10.30 -13.22 13.53
C ASP A 46 9.25 -12.62 12.58
N TRP A 47 8.63 -13.45 11.73
CA TRP A 47 7.66 -13.06 10.70
C TRP A 47 6.21 -13.36 11.11
N GLN A 48 6.00 -13.84 12.33
CA GLN A 48 4.67 -14.03 12.88
C GLN A 48 4.04 -12.69 13.28
N ILE A 49 2.72 -12.68 13.35
CA ILE A 49 1.95 -11.50 13.78
C ILE A 49 2.38 -11.08 15.20
N GLY A 50 2.57 -9.77 15.38
CA GLY A 50 3.05 -9.20 16.64
C GLY A 50 4.57 -9.13 16.79
N GLN A 51 5.35 -9.66 15.85
CA GLN A 51 6.83 -9.62 15.90
C GLN A 51 7.43 -8.43 15.13
N GLY A 52 6.61 -7.72 14.34
CA GLY A 52 7.00 -6.49 13.66
C GLY A 52 7.41 -6.65 12.20
N HIS A 53 7.61 -7.88 11.71
CA HIS A 53 7.92 -8.17 10.31
C HIS A 53 6.73 -8.77 9.58
N THR A 54 5.73 -7.94 9.34
CA THR A 54 4.46 -8.33 8.72
C THR A 54 3.99 -7.29 7.72
N VAL A 55 3.29 -7.73 6.67
CA VAL A 55 2.60 -6.81 5.76
C VAL A 55 1.34 -6.34 6.47
N ARG A 56 1.12 -5.03 6.51
CA ARG A 56 -0.07 -4.44 7.14
C ARG A 56 -0.90 -3.71 6.10
N GLN A 57 -2.20 -3.88 6.18
CA GLN A 57 -3.16 -3.24 5.30
C GLN A 57 -4.14 -2.38 6.09
N GLY A 58 -4.49 -1.23 5.51
CA GLY A 58 -5.49 -0.31 6.05
C GLY A 58 -6.49 0.10 4.98
N TYR A 59 -7.74 0.30 5.38
CA TYR A 59 -8.83 0.66 4.48
C TYR A 59 -9.53 1.93 4.97
N TYR A 60 -9.56 2.94 4.13
CA TYR A 60 -10.01 4.28 4.48
C TYR A 60 -10.76 4.94 3.32
N SER A 61 -11.20 6.16 3.56
CA SER A 61 -11.64 7.09 2.52
C SER A 61 -10.63 8.21 2.34
N ASN A 62 -10.68 8.88 1.19
CA ASN A 62 -9.81 10.03 0.92
C ASN A 62 -10.14 11.24 1.80
N SER A 63 -9.14 12.10 2.00
CA SER A 63 -9.25 13.38 2.70
C SER A 63 -9.16 14.56 1.75
N ASP A 64 -9.73 15.69 2.17
CA ASP A 64 -9.59 17.00 1.53
C ASP A 64 -8.40 17.81 2.08
N ALA A 65 -7.87 17.46 3.26
CA ALA A 65 -6.63 18.00 3.81
C ALA A 65 -5.48 17.89 2.80
N SER A 66 -4.58 18.87 2.76
CA SER A 66 -3.48 18.89 1.79
C SER A 66 -2.54 17.68 1.93
N LEU A 67 -1.73 17.39 0.91
CA LEU A 67 -0.81 16.24 0.91
C LEU A 67 0.20 16.26 2.08
N SER A 68 0.65 17.45 2.46
CA SER A 68 1.55 17.72 3.59
C SER A 68 0.87 17.59 4.95
N GLU A 69 -0.47 17.61 4.98
CA GLU A 69 -1.26 17.59 6.21
C GLU A 69 -1.97 16.22 6.37
N GLY A 70 -2.15 15.78 7.61
CA GLY A 70 -2.82 14.51 7.92
C GLY A 70 -2.13 13.28 7.30
N ASN A 71 -2.94 12.28 6.94
CA ASN A 71 -2.46 10.95 6.50
C ASN A 71 -2.05 10.88 5.02
N GLY A 72 -2.03 12.02 4.30
CA GLY A 72 -1.63 12.05 2.89
C GLY A 72 -2.63 11.39 1.95
N ARG A 73 -3.92 11.30 2.33
CA ARG A 73 -5.01 10.71 1.54
C ARG A 73 -5.71 11.71 0.63
N TRP A 74 -5.03 12.79 0.27
CA TRP A 74 -5.48 13.78 -0.69
C TRP A 74 -5.27 13.30 -2.13
N ALA A 75 -6.21 13.58 -3.02
CA ALA A 75 -6.10 13.24 -4.44
C ALA A 75 -6.57 14.40 -5.33
N LYS A 76 -5.72 14.75 -6.31
CA LYS A 76 -6.12 15.62 -7.43
C LYS A 76 -7.14 14.87 -8.30
N GLN A 77 -8.11 15.61 -8.84
CA GLN A 77 -9.08 15.08 -9.78
C GLN A 77 -8.72 15.56 -11.19
N TYR A 78 -8.63 14.59 -12.10
CA TYR A 78 -8.42 14.82 -13.52
C TYR A 78 -9.56 14.17 -14.29
N GLY A 79 -9.97 14.80 -15.39
CA GLY A 79 -10.95 14.28 -16.33
C GLY A 79 -10.44 14.35 -17.77
N VAL A 80 -11.29 13.95 -18.70
CA VAL A 80 -11.02 14.02 -20.14
C VAL A 80 -12.12 14.84 -20.81
N SER A 81 -11.73 15.86 -21.55
CA SER A 81 -12.64 16.54 -22.46
C SER A 81 -12.53 15.92 -23.85
N ILE A 82 -13.67 15.57 -24.45
CA ILE A 82 -13.76 15.05 -25.82
C ILE A 82 -14.43 16.12 -26.69
N ASP A 83 -13.74 16.57 -27.74
CA ASP A 83 -14.34 17.51 -28.70
C ASP A 83 -15.28 16.82 -29.70
N ALA A 84 -15.98 17.60 -30.53
CA ALA A 84 -16.90 17.06 -31.54
C ALA A 84 -16.20 16.19 -32.61
N SER A 85 -14.88 16.28 -32.74
CA SER A 85 -14.06 15.46 -33.65
C SER A 85 -13.53 14.18 -32.97
N GLY A 86 -13.84 13.97 -31.68
CA GLY A 86 -13.37 12.83 -30.89
C GLY A 86 -11.97 13.00 -30.30
N ASN A 87 -11.36 14.20 -30.39
CA ASN A 87 -10.05 14.44 -29.79
C ASN A 87 -10.18 14.56 -28.28
N ARG A 88 -9.28 13.86 -27.57
CA ARG A 88 -9.20 13.86 -26.11
C ARG A 88 -8.18 14.88 -25.64
N SER A 89 -8.53 15.60 -24.58
CA SER A 89 -7.63 16.51 -23.86
C SER A 89 -7.77 16.32 -22.36
N LEU A 90 -6.66 16.46 -21.64
CA LEU A 90 -6.64 16.37 -20.19
C LEU A 90 -7.31 17.60 -19.58
N LYS A 91 -8.20 17.37 -18.62
CA LYS A 91 -8.91 18.40 -17.87
C LYS A 91 -8.51 18.35 -16.39
N ASP A 92 -8.13 19.51 -15.84
CA ASP A 92 -7.98 19.67 -14.39
C ASP A 92 -9.37 19.95 -13.78
N GLU A 93 -9.82 19.10 -12.87
CA GLU A 93 -11.13 19.22 -12.20
C GLU A 93 -11.01 19.61 -10.73
N GLY A 94 -9.84 20.09 -10.30
CA GLY A 94 -9.58 20.41 -8.91
C GLY A 94 -9.13 19.17 -8.12
N SER A 95 -9.76 18.92 -6.97
CA SER A 95 -9.43 17.81 -6.09
C SER A 95 -10.68 17.07 -5.67
N TYR A 96 -10.55 15.77 -5.44
CA TYR A 96 -11.62 15.00 -4.83
C TYR A 96 -11.94 15.57 -3.44
N GLY A 97 -13.23 15.75 -3.17
CA GLY A 97 -13.71 16.10 -1.84
C GLY A 97 -13.56 14.93 -0.87
N GLN A 98 -13.69 15.21 0.44
CA GLN A 98 -13.59 14.19 1.47
C GLN A 98 -14.59 13.03 1.21
N ASN A 99 -14.17 11.80 1.49
CA ASN A 99 -15.00 10.59 1.40
C ASN A 99 -15.58 10.26 0.01
N GLN A 100 -14.91 10.66 -1.07
CA GLN A 100 -15.31 10.36 -2.44
C GLN A 100 -14.63 9.13 -3.05
N LEU A 101 -13.48 8.72 -2.52
CA LEU A 101 -12.67 7.60 -2.99
C LEU A 101 -12.46 6.59 -1.86
N TYR A 102 -12.35 5.32 -2.25
CA TYR A 102 -11.84 4.25 -1.40
C TYR A 102 -10.32 4.26 -1.44
N VAL A 103 -9.67 4.15 -0.28
CA VAL A 103 -8.22 4.17 -0.14
C VAL A 103 -7.78 2.90 0.56
N SER A 104 -6.96 2.08 -0.11
CA SER A 104 -6.22 1.00 0.54
C SER A 104 -4.79 1.44 0.74
N GLU A 105 -4.28 1.21 1.94
CA GLU A 105 -2.90 1.49 2.33
C GLU A 105 -2.19 0.17 2.63
N THR A 106 -0.96 0.03 2.15
CA THR A 106 -0.11 -1.14 2.41
C THR A 106 1.23 -0.67 2.97
N LYS A 107 1.66 -1.33 4.04
CA LYS A 107 2.99 -1.20 4.63
C LYS A 107 3.67 -2.55 4.49
N ASP A 108 4.89 -2.55 3.99
CA ASP A 108 5.68 -3.78 3.85
C ASP A 108 6.23 -4.26 5.20
N GLU A 109 6.88 -5.41 5.18
CA GLU A 109 7.42 -6.09 6.36
C GLU A 109 8.61 -5.37 7.01
N ASN A 110 9.17 -4.34 6.34
CA ASN A 110 10.26 -3.53 6.87
C ASN A 110 9.78 -2.25 7.53
N TRP A 111 8.53 -1.86 7.28
CA TRP A 111 7.94 -0.64 7.82
C TRP A 111 7.79 -0.67 9.34
N LYS A 112 8.18 0.43 10.00
CA LYS A 112 8.06 0.61 11.45
C LYS A 112 7.25 1.86 11.76
N GLU A 113 6.66 1.91 12.96
CA GLU A 113 5.88 3.09 13.41
C GLU A 113 6.66 4.40 13.30
N GLY A 114 7.98 4.36 13.52
CA GLY A 114 8.88 5.51 13.37
C GLY A 114 9.13 5.98 11.93
N ASP A 115 8.79 5.20 10.91
CA ASP A 115 8.94 5.58 9.49
C ASP A 115 7.83 6.54 9.04
N GLY A 116 6.74 6.66 9.81
CA GLY A 116 5.62 7.53 9.49
C GLY A 116 5.01 7.18 8.12
N LYS A 117 5.08 8.10 7.16
CA LYS A 117 4.58 7.86 5.80
C LYS A 117 5.58 7.12 4.92
N ALA A 118 6.88 7.13 5.22
CA ALA A 118 7.88 6.51 4.35
C ALA A 118 7.61 5.00 4.19
N GLY A 119 7.69 4.49 2.97
CA GLY A 119 7.38 3.09 2.64
C GLY A 119 5.88 2.80 2.50
N LEU A 120 4.99 3.77 2.74
CA LEU A 120 3.56 3.58 2.57
C LEU A 120 3.18 3.54 1.08
N LEU A 121 2.46 2.49 0.70
CA LEU A 121 1.82 2.36 -0.60
C LEU A 121 0.32 2.67 -0.44
N GLN A 122 -0.23 3.48 -1.34
CA GLN A 122 -1.65 3.85 -1.32
C GLN A 122 -2.25 3.65 -2.71
N GLU A 123 -3.40 2.98 -2.76
CA GLU A 123 -4.21 2.82 -3.98
C GLU A 123 -5.58 3.45 -3.73
N PHE A 124 -5.97 4.36 -4.63
CA PHE A 124 -7.22 5.10 -4.55
C PHE A 124 -8.15 4.62 -5.67
N LYS A 125 -9.38 4.27 -5.30
CA LYS A 125 -10.42 3.84 -6.23
C LYS A 125 -11.63 4.75 -6.18
N ASP A 126 -12.19 5.03 -7.34
CA ASP A 126 -13.49 5.68 -7.43
C ASP A 126 -14.63 4.72 -7.06
N LYS A 127 -15.88 5.23 -7.11
CA LYS A 127 -17.08 4.47 -6.75
C LYS A 127 -17.42 3.35 -7.75
N GLU A 128 -16.83 3.38 -8.94
CA GLU A 128 -16.95 2.34 -9.95
C GLU A 128 -15.83 1.28 -9.82
N GLY A 129 -14.95 1.43 -8.83
CA GLY A 129 -13.86 0.49 -8.54
C GLY A 129 -12.62 0.67 -9.40
N ARG A 130 -12.55 1.72 -10.22
CA ARG A 130 -11.38 2.02 -11.06
C ARG A 130 -10.30 2.68 -10.23
N VAL A 131 -9.05 2.29 -10.45
CA VAL A 131 -7.90 2.92 -9.77
C VAL A 131 -7.66 4.28 -10.41
N VAL A 132 -7.78 5.36 -9.63
CA VAL A 132 -7.57 6.75 -10.12
C VAL A 132 -6.21 7.32 -9.71
N LEU A 133 -5.61 6.77 -8.64
CA LEU A 133 -4.30 7.18 -8.15
C LEU A 133 -3.59 5.99 -7.47
N LYS A 134 -2.32 5.79 -7.81
CA LYS A 134 -1.36 5.02 -7.01
C LYS A 134 -0.30 5.95 -6.46
N ARG A 135 -0.02 5.87 -5.16
CA ARG A 135 0.99 6.69 -4.50
C ARG A 135 1.93 5.81 -3.69
N THR A 136 3.22 6.11 -3.77
CA THR A 136 4.23 5.59 -2.84
C THR A 136 4.94 6.75 -2.17
N TRP A 137 5.29 6.57 -0.91
CA TRP A 137 6.02 7.57 -0.12
C TRP A 137 7.48 7.15 0.02
N ASN A 138 8.36 7.87 -0.65
CA ASN A 138 9.79 7.58 -0.65
C ASN A 138 10.52 8.41 0.42
N ARG A 139 11.53 7.81 1.06
CA ARG A 139 12.46 8.53 1.94
C ARG A 139 13.65 9.00 1.10
N LYS A 140 13.86 10.31 1.05
CA LYS A 140 15.01 10.91 0.37
C LYS A 140 16.28 10.81 1.24
N ALA A 141 17.43 11.04 0.62
CA ALA A 141 18.74 11.06 1.29
C ALA A 141 18.82 12.09 2.43
N ASP A 142 18.07 13.19 2.34
CA ASP A 142 17.96 14.23 3.37
C ASP A 142 17.00 13.86 4.53
N GLN A 143 16.53 12.60 4.57
CA GLN A 143 15.54 12.07 5.51
C GLN A 143 14.12 12.63 5.40
N SER A 144 13.87 13.58 4.49
CA SER A 144 12.50 14.02 4.22
C SER A 144 11.74 13.01 3.37
N THR A 145 10.42 13.02 3.48
CA THR A 145 9.54 12.12 2.73
C THR A 145 8.95 12.84 1.52
N GLU A 146 8.95 12.18 0.38
CA GLU A 146 8.29 12.64 -0.85
C GLU A 146 7.18 11.68 -1.28
N ALA A 147 6.16 12.22 -1.93
CA ALA A 147 5.05 11.45 -2.46
C ALA A 147 5.20 11.29 -3.98
N LEU A 148 5.36 10.06 -4.44
CA LEU A 148 5.41 9.71 -5.85
C LEU A 148 4.02 9.24 -6.28
N SER A 149 3.31 10.08 -7.03
CA SER A 149 1.90 9.86 -7.42
C SER A 149 1.78 9.55 -8.91
N THR A 150 1.11 8.46 -9.25
CA THR A 150 0.73 8.11 -10.62
C THR A 150 -0.79 8.17 -10.75
N TYR A 151 -1.30 9.07 -11.59
CA TYR A 151 -2.73 9.23 -11.82
C TYR A 151 -3.19 8.47 -13.06
N TYR A 152 -4.38 7.90 -12.98
CA TYR A 152 -5.04 7.18 -14.05
C TYR A 152 -6.34 7.92 -14.38
N VAL A 153 -6.44 8.43 -15.61
CA VAL A 153 -7.51 9.35 -16.01
C VAL A 153 -8.42 8.67 -17.02
N TYR A 154 -9.70 8.62 -16.71
CA TYR A 154 -10.72 7.94 -17.51
C TYR A 154 -11.60 8.97 -18.23
N ASP A 155 -12.10 8.61 -19.41
CA ASP A 155 -13.21 9.35 -20.05
C ASP A 155 -14.57 8.97 -19.44
N ASP A 156 -15.62 9.68 -19.82
CA ASP A 156 -16.99 9.49 -19.32
C ASP A 156 -17.57 8.10 -19.63
N PHE A 157 -16.96 7.37 -20.57
CA PHE A 157 -17.32 5.98 -20.90
C PHE A 157 -16.50 4.96 -20.08
N GLY A 158 -15.62 5.42 -19.20
CA GLY A 158 -14.78 4.58 -18.35
C GLY A 158 -13.52 4.03 -19.03
N ASN A 159 -13.13 4.56 -20.20
CA ASN A 159 -11.89 4.14 -20.85
C ASN A 159 -10.69 4.88 -20.27
N LEU A 160 -9.61 4.17 -19.96
CA LEU A 160 -8.35 4.78 -19.53
C LEU A 160 -7.74 5.56 -20.69
N CYS A 161 -7.64 6.88 -20.54
CA CYS A 161 -7.14 7.78 -21.57
C CYS A 161 -5.72 8.29 -21.29
N TYR A 162 -5.39 8.54 -20.02
CA TYR A 162 -4.06 9.04 -19.64
C TYR A 162 -3.52 8.33 -18.39
N VAL A 163 -2.20 8.17 -18.37
CA VAL A 163 -1.43 7.81 -17.17
C VAL A 163 -0.42 8.92 -16.93
N LEU A 164 -0.56 9.62 -15.80
CA LEU A 164 0.31 10.75 -15.43
C LEU A 164 1.35 10.25 -14.42
N PRO A 165 2.63 10.11 -14.80
CA PRO A 165 3.66 9.62 -13.89
C PRO A 165 4.02 10.67 -12.83
N PRO A 166 4.77 10.28 -11.78
CA PRO A 166 5.32 11.23 -10.82
C PRO A 166 6.20 12.25 -11.54
N LYS A 167 6.14 13.51 -11.11
CA LYS A 167 7.04 14.54 -11.61
C LYS A 167 8.46 14.22 -11.15
N SER A 168 9.40 14.18 -12.09
CA SER A 168 10.84 14.09 -11.82
C SER A 168 11.43 15.40 -11.29
#